data_AF-A0A087VMV0-F1
#
_entry.id   AF-A0A087VMV0-F1
#
_cell.length_a   1.000
_cell.length_b   1.000
_cell.length_c   1.000
_cell.angle_alpha   90.00
_cell.angle_beta   90.00
_cell.angle_gamma   90.00
#
_symmetry.space_group_name_H-M   'P 1'
#
loop_
_entity.id
_entity.type
_entity.pdbx_description
1 polymer ?
#
loop_
_entity_poly.entity_id
_entity_poly.type
_entity_poly.pdbx_seq_one_letter_code
_entity_poly.pdbx_strand_id
1 'polypeptide(L)' 'KLKEGRFRLDIRKKFFIVRIVKHWNRLPREAVDAPSLEVFKARLDGALGNLV' A
#
# COMPACT_ATOMS: atom_id res chain seq x y z
N LYS A 1 -23.50 14.81 -4.60
CA LYS A 1 -23.11 13.40 -4.89
C LYS A 1 -21.60 13.11 -4.74
N LEU A 2 -20.72 14.08 -4.46
CA LEU A 2 -19.26 13.83 -4.28
C LEU A 2 -18.85 13.24 -2.91
N LYS A 3 -19.67 13.45 -1.87
CA LYS A 3 -19.36 12.98 -0.50
C LYS A 3 -19.35 11.45 -0.37
N GLU A 4 -20.22 10.76 -1.09
CA GLU A 4 -20.34 9.30 -1.06
C GLU A 4 -19.18 8.60 -1.80
N GLY A 5 -18.71 9.20 -2.90
CA GLY A 5 -17.52 8.74 -3.62
C GLY A 5 -16.24 8.87 -2.78
N ARG A 6 -16.05 10.01 -2.09
CA ARG A 6 -14.94 10.19 -1.14
C ARG A 6 -14.98 9.18 0.01
N PHE A 7 -16.16 8.94 0.57
CA PHE A 7 -16.36 7.96 1.64
C PHE A 7 -16.02 6.54 1.20
N ARG A 8 -16.48 6.10 0.01
CA ARG A 8 -16.08 4.79 -0.55
C ARG A 8 -14.57 4.70 -0.80
N LEU A 9 -13.94 5.80 -1.23
CA LEU A 9 -12.51 5.83 -1.53
C LEU A 9 -11.66 5.76 -0.26
N ASP A 10 -12.07 6.44 0.81
CA ASP A 10 -11.41 6.38 2.12
C ASP A 10 -11.55 5.00 2.77
N ILE A 11 -12.74 4.38 2.69
CA ILE A 11 -12.93 3.00 3.15
C ILE A 11 -12.03 2.05 2.38
N ARG A 12 -11.97 2.19 1.05
CA ARG A 12 -11.12 1.34 0.20
C ARG A 12 -9.63 1.52 0.54
N LYS A 13 -9.16 2.76 0.75
CA LYS A 13 -7.78 3.05 1.19
C LYS A 13 -7.45 2.37 2.51
N LYS A 14 -8.30 2.55 3.55
CA LYS A 14 -8.10 1.92 4.87
C LYS A 14 -8.08 0.39 4.77
N PHE A 15 -9.01 -0.19 4.01
CA PHE A 15 -9.09 -1.64 3.85
C PHE A 15 -7.88 -2.20 3.07
N PHE A 16 -7.35 -1.44 2.11
CA PHE A 16 -6.20 -1.85 1.32
C PHE A 16 -4.93 -1.92 2.18
N ILE A 17 -4.69 -0.93 3.06
CA ILE A 17 -3.55 -0.95 3.99
C ILE A 17 -3.61 -2.16 4.91
N VAL A 18 -4.75 -2.44 5.55
CA VAL A 18 -4.89 -3.60 6.44
C VAL A 18 -4.65 -4.92 5.69
N ARG A 19 -5.14 -5.03 4.45
CA ARG A 19 -4.96 -6.22 3.63
C ARG A 19 -3.50 -6.41 3.22
N ILE A 20 -2.82 -5.33 2.85
CA ILE A 20 -1.38 -5.32 2.54
C ILE A 20 -0.59 -5.75 3.76
N VAL A 21 -0.77 -5.11 4.92
CA VAL A 21 -0.02 -5.44 6.14
C VAL A 21 -0.21 -6.92 6.51
N LYS A 22 -1.45 -7.44 6.45
CA LYS A 22 -1.71 -8.86 6.72
C LYS A 22 -1.05 -9.81 5.71
N HIS A 23 -0.98 -9.41 4.44
CA HIS A 23 -0.35 -10.20 3.38
C HIS A 23 1.18 -10.17 3.50
N TRP A 24 1.75 -9.02 3.85
CA TRP A 24 3.18 -8.85 4.10
C TRP A 24 3.67 -9.67 5.29
N ASN A 25 2.90 -9.71 6.39
CA ASN A 25 3.20 -10.57 7.55
C ASN A 25 3.16 -12.08 7.23
N ARG A 26 2.61 -12.46 6.07
CA ARG A 26 2.52 -13.86 5.60
C ARG A 26 3.53 -14.20 4.51
N LEU A 27 4.28 -13.24 4.00
CA LEU A 27 5.30 -13.49 2.98
C LEU A 27 6.59 -14.00 3.64
N PRO A 28 7.27 -15.00 3.04
CA PRO A 28 8.60 -15.42 3.48
C PRO A 28 9.56 -14.24 3.41
N ARG A 29 10.49 -14.16 4.37
CA ARG A 29 11.45 -13.06 4.48
C ARG A 29 12.31 -12.92 3.21
N GLU A 30 12.61 -14.03 2.54
CA GLU A 30 13.29 -14.06 1.24
C GLU A 30 12.47 -13.43 0.10
N ALA A 31 11.14 -13.55 0.14
CA ALA A 31 10.24 -12.87 -0.81
C ALA A 31 10.12 -11.36 -0.49
N VAL A 32 10.44 -10.98 0.76
CA VAL A 32 10.44 -9.59 1.22
C VAL A 32 11.78 -8.87 0.93
N ASP A 33 12.90 -9.60 0.93
CA ASP A 33 14.24 -9.08 0.63
C ASP A 33 14.64 -9.22 -0.86
N ALA A 34 13.71 -9.62 -1.73
CA ALA A 34 13.96 -9.67 -3.16
C ALA A 34 14.28 -8.25 -3.70
N PRO A 35 15.28 -8.10 -4.58
CA PRO A 35 15.64 -6.81 -5.18
C PRO A 35 14.47 -6.09 -5.86
N SER A 36 13.50 -6.85 -6.38
CA SER A 36 12.28 -6.32 -6.98
C SER A 36 11.34 -5.66 -5.98
N LEU A 37 11.30 -6.12 -4.72
CA LEU A 37 10.44 -5.56 -3.69
C LEU A 37 11.03 -4.28 -3.08
N GLU A 38 12.35 -4.21 -2.88
CA GLU A 38 13.03 -2.97 -2.48
C GLU A 38 12.83 -1.85 -3.51
N VAL A 39 12.95 -2.18 -4.80
CA VAL A 39 12.63 -1.24 -5.89
C VAL A 39 11.15 -0.84 -5.87
N PHE A 40 10.25 -1.76 -5.53
CA PHE A 40 8.82 -1.47 -5.40
C PHE A 40 8.50 -0.58 -4.20
N LYS A 41 9.13 -0.80 -3.04
CA LYS A 41 9.03 0.08 -1.86
C LYS A 41 9.55 1.48 -2.15
N ALA A 42 10.74 1.60 -2.74
CA ALA A 42 11.32 2.89 -3.11
C ALA A 42 10.40 3.69 -4.07
N ARG A 43 9.76 3.01 -5.01
CA ARG A 43 8.75 3.62 -5.90
C ARG A 43 7.49 4.06 -5.16
N LEU A 44 7.01 3.25 -4.20
CA LEU A 44 5.87 3.60 -3.36
C LEU A 44 6.17 4.77 -2.44
N ASP A 45 7.32 4.79 -1.79
CA ASP A 45 7.75 5.88 -0.91
C ASP A 45 7.92 7.18 -1.69
N GLY A 46 8.50 7.12 -2.90
CA GLY A 46 8.55 8.28 -3.80
C GLY A 46 7.15 8.75 -4.24
N ALA A 47 6.22 7.84 -4.51
CA ALA A 47 4.85 8.20 -4.90
C ALA A 47 4.02 8.77 -3.73
N LEU A 48 4.22 8.27 -2.51
CA LEU A 48 3.55 8.73 -1.31
C LEU A 48 4.13 10.04 -0.77
N GLY A 49 5.44 10.25 -0.89
CA GLY A 49 6.11 11.50 -0.55
C GLY A 49 5.67 12.68 -1.44
N ASN A 50 5.27 12.39 -2.68
CA ASN A 50 4.72 13.38 -3.62
C ASN A 50 3.23 13.69 -3.41
N LEU A 51 2.59 13.15 -2.37
CA LEU A 51 1.19 13.43 -2.01
C LEU A 51 1.06 14.53 -0.93
N VAL A 52 2.06 15.42 -0.79
CA VAL A 52 2.02 16.65 0.02
C VAL A 52 1.67 17.84 -0.86
#